data_AF-A0A931GZW2-F1
#
_entry.id   AF-A0A931GZW2-F1
#
_cell.length_a   1.000
_cell.length_b   1.000
_cell.length_c   1.000
_cell.angle_alpha   90.00
_cell.angle_beta   90.00
_cell.angle_gamma   90.00
#
_symmetry.space_group_name_H-M   'P 1'
#
loop_
_entity.id
_entity.type
_entity.pdbx_description
1 polymer ?
#
loop_
_entity_poly.entity_id
_entity_poly.type
_entity_poly.pdbx_seq_one_letter_code
_entity_poly.pdbx_strand_id
1 'polypeptide(L)'
;MGLDSVEILIKVENTFGIKIPDQEAEQISTVGDFHNAVWRHLSGKHSDKCKSQNLFYKLRKSFADTFDFSPQKLKLDTSPEEIFPKTNRRRVYLSFADTANLKLPDLVLKSPGRHF
;
A
#
# COMPACT_ATOMS: atom_id res chain seq x y z
N MET A 1 15.78 -16.45 -34.35
CA MET A 1 16.11 -15.61 -33.17
C MET A 1 14.81 -15.17 -32.48
N GLY A 2 13.98 -16.12 -32.02
CA GLY A 2 12.68 -15.84 -31.36
C GLY A 2 12.55 -16.42 -29.95
N LEU A 3 13.53 -17.22 -29.50
CA LEU A 3 13.56 -17.79 -28.16
C LEU A 3 13.67 -16.71 -27.07
N ASP A 4 14.37 -15.61 -27.36
CA ASP A 4 14.54 -14.51 -26.42
C ASP A 4 13.21 -13.79 -26.15
N SER A 5 12.40 -13.56 -27.20
CA SER A 5 11.06 -12.96 -27.05
C SER A 5 10.09 -13.88 -26.28
N VAL A 6 10.17 -15.20 -26.51
CA VAL A 6 9.36 -16.19 -25.78
C VAL A 6 9.81 -16.27 -24.31
N GLU A 7 11.12 -16.23 -24.04
CA GLU A 7 11.64 -16.22 -22.68
C GLU A 7 11.22 -14.95 -21.93
N ILE A 8 11.25 -13.78 -22.59
CA ILE A 8 10.76 -12.52 -22.03
C ILE A 8 9.26 -12.63 -21.69
N LEU A 9 8.44 -13.14 -22.61
CA LEU A 9 7.01 -13.34 -22.38
C LEU A 9 6.77 -14.22 -21.14
N ILE A 10 7.43 -15.38 -21.07
CA ILE A 10 7.31 -16.32 -19.93
C ILE A 10 7.77 -15.66 -18.62
N LYS A 11 8.89 -14.94 -18.62
CA LYS A 11 9.39 -14.23 -17.44
C LYS A 11 8.37 -13.19 -16.96
N VAL A 12 7.78 -12.42 -17.86
CA VAL A 12 6.75 -11.42 -17.53
C VAL A 12 5.50 -12.09 -16.98
N GLU A 13 4.98 -13.12 -17.64
CA GLU A 13 3.84 -13.90 -17.15
C GLU A 13 4.06 -14.41 -15.73
N ASN A 14 5.22 -15.00 -15.45
CA ASN A 14 5.58 -15.51 -14.13
C ASN A 14 5.75 -14.39 -13.11
N THR A 15 6.39 -13.28 -13.47
CA THR A 15 6.65 -12.14 -12.57
C THR A 15 5.36 -11.48 -12.11
N PHE A 16 4.43 -11.28 -13.03
CA PHE A 16 3.16 -10.60 -12.77
C PHE A 16 2.02 -11.57 -12.43
N GLY A 17 2.26 -12.88 -12.52
CA GLY A 17 1.26 -13.91 -12.32
C GLY A 17 0.09 -13.78 -13.31
N ILE A 18 0.35 -13.40 -14.55
CA ILE A 18 -0.65 -13.26 -15.63
C ILE A 18 -0.44 -14.33 -16.70
N LYS A 19 -1.42 -14.47 -17.60
CA LYS A 19 -1.31 -15.31 -18.79
C LYS A 19 -1.78 -14.54 -20.01
N ILE A 20 -0.92 -14.40 -21.02
CA ILE A 20 -1.19 -13.73 -22.28
C ILE A 20 -1.43 -14.84 -23.32
N PRO A 21 -2.63 -14.95 -23.92
CA PRO A 21 -2.91 -16.00 -24.91
C PRO A 21 -1.97 -15.91 -26.12
N ASP A 22 -1.62 -17.06 -26.71
CA ASP A 22 -0.70 -17.12 -27.85
C ASP A 22 -1.17 -16.25 -29.03
N GLN A 23 -2.47 -16.25 -29.34
CA GLN A 23 -3.07 -15.40 -30.38
C GLN A 23 -2.86 -13.89 -30.12
N GLU A 24 -2.79 -13.48 -28.85
CA GLU A 24 -2.51 -12.11 -28.47
C GLU A 24 -1.01 -11.83 -28.56
N ALA A 25 -0.18 -12.76 -28.08
CA ALA A 25 1.28 -12.66 -28.11
C ALA A 25 1.83 -12.57 -29.54
N GLU A 26 1.23 -13.29 -30.49
CA GLU A 26 1.59 -13.25 -31.92
C GLU A 26 1.41 -11.86 -32.55
N GLN A 27 0.54 -11.01 -32.00
CA GLN A 27 0.30 -9.65 -32.50
C GLN A 27 1.28 -8.62 -31.92
N ILE A 28 2.10 -9.00 -30.94
CA ILE A 28 3.01 -8.10 -30.24
C ILE A 28 4.24 -7.85 -31.11
N SER A 29 4.26 -6.70 -31.77
CA SER A 29 5.34 -6.31 -32.69
C SER A 29 6.27 -5.26 -32.08
N THR A 30 5.80 -4.55 -31.05
CA THR A 30 6.56 -3.50 -30.38
C THR A 30 6.54 -3.66 -28.87
N VAL A 31 7.48 -3.00 -28.19
CA VAL A 31 7.48 -2.91 -26.72
C VAL A 31 6.21 -2.21 -26.21
N GLY A 32 5.64 -1.28 -26.98
CA GLY A 32 4.36 -0.63 -26.65
C GLY A 32 3.19 -1.61 -26.66
N ASP A 33 3.13 -2.49 -27.67
CA ASP A 33 2.12 -3.55 -27.73
C ASP A 33 2.27 -4.50 -26.56
N PHE A 34 3.52 -4.85 -26.22
CA PHE A 34 3.81 -5.72 -25.08
C PHE A 34 3.37 -5.11 -23.75
N HIS A 35 3.68 -3.83 -23.53
CA HIS A 35 3.18 -3.07 -22.37
C HIS A 35 1.66 -3.10 -22.30
N ASN A 36 0.97 -2.81 -23.41
CA ASN A 36 -0.49 -2.74 -23.44
C ASN A 36 -1.14 -4.10 -23.19
N ALA A 37 -0.55 -5.18 -23.72
CA ALA A 37 -0.97 -6.55 -23.45
C ALA A 37 -0.86 -6.89 -21.96
N VAL A 38 0.31 -6.68 -21.36
CA VAL A 38 0.56 -6.90 -19.93
C VAL A 38 -0.40 -6.07 -19.07
N TRP A 39 -0.60 -4.80 -19.40
CA TRP A 39 -1.47 -3.90 -18.64
C TRP A 39 -2.94 -4.36 -18.64
N ARG A 40 -3.47 -4.83 -19.77
CA ARG A 40 -4.84 -5.37 -19.84
C ARG A 40 -5.04 -6.53 -18.87
N HIS A 41 -4.09 -7.47 -18.81
CA HIS A 41 -4.16 -8.63 -17.92
C HIS A 41 -3.89 -8.29 -16.44
N LEU A 42 -3.25 -7.16 -16.16
CA LEU A 42 -3.03 -6.63 -14.80
C LEU A 42 -4.22 -5.80 -14.28
N SER A 43 -4.85 -5.00 -15.14
CA SER A 43 -5.84 -3.99 -14.76
C SER A 43 -7.11 -4.57 -14.10
N GLY A 44 -7.43 -5.84 -14.36
CA GLY A 44 -8.51 -6.59 -13.67
C GLY A 44 -8.10 -7.31 -12.38
N LYS A 45 -6.80 -7.33 -12.03
CA LYS A 45 -6.26 -8.00 -10.83
C LYS A 45 -5.98 -7.07 -9.65
N HIS A 46 -6.21 -5.76 -9.80
CA HIS A 46 -6.29 -4.90 -8.64
C HIS A 46 -7.46 -5.36 -7.78
N SER A 47 -7.16 -6.08 -6.69
CA SER A 47 -8.19 -6.59 -5.80
C SER A 47 -9.13 -5.46 -5.38
N ASP A 48 -10.43 -5.73 -5.41
CA ASP A 48 -11.49 -4.89 -4.82
C ASP A 48 -11.27 -4.59 -3.32
N LYS A 49 -10.25 -5.19 -2.70
CA LYS A 49 -9.84 -4.86 -1.33
C LYS A 49 -9.23 -3.47 -1.31
N CYS A 50 -10.07 -2.52 -0.92
CA CYS A 50 -9.72 -1.15 -0.64
C CYS A 50 -8.45 -1.09 0.23
N LYS A 51 -7.34 -0.59 -0.34
CA LYS A 51 -6.03 -0.56 0.34
C LYS A 51 -6.09 0.23 1.65
N SER A 52 -6.89 1.29 1.69
CA SER A 52 -7.13 2.07 2.91
C SER A 52 -7.85 1.26 3.98
N GLN A 53 -8.80 0.39 3.61
CA GLN A 53 -9.45 -0.53 4.54
C GLN A 53 -8.46 -1.57 5.10
N ASN A 54 -7.62 -2.17 4.25
CA ASN A 54 -6.56 -3.08 4.71
C ASN A 54 -5.58 -2.39 5.67
N LEU A 55 -5.18 -1.15 5.35
CA LEU A 55 -4.32 -0.36 6.22
C LEU A 55 -5.00 -0.04 7.55
N PHE A 56 -6.28 0.35 7.52
CA PHE A 56 -7.05 0.66 8.73
C PHE A 56 -7.14 -0.54 9.67
N TYR A 57 -7.39 -1.75 9.17
CA TYR A 57 -7.44 -2.94 10.02
C TYR A 57 -6.06 -3.33 10.59
N LYS A 58 -4.98 -3.13 9.82
CA LYS A 58 -3.62 -3.31 10.33
C LYS A 58 -3.32 -2.33 11.48
N LEU A 59 -3.61 -1.04 11.27
CA LEU A 59 -3.46 -0.02 12.31
C LEU A 59 -4.29 -0.36 13.55
N ARG A 60 -5.56 -0.71 13.37
CA ARG A 60 -6.48 -1.10 14.45
C ARG A 60 -5.95 -2.24 15.31
N LYS A 61 -5.34 -3.24 14.68
CA LYS A 61 -4.70 -4.36 15.37
C LYS A 61 -3.46 -3.88 16.14
N SER A 62 -2.55 -3.16 15.47
CA SER A 62 -1.33 -2.65 16.11
C SER A 62 -1.62 -1.71 17.29
N PHE A 63 -2.71 -0.93 17.23
CA PHE A 63 -3.14 -0.09 18.35
C PHE A 63 -3.59 -0.92 19.55
N ALA A 64 -4.33 -2.01 19.35
CA ALA A 64 -4.73 -2.91 20.43
C ALA A 64 -3.53 -3.64 21.06
N ASP A 65 -2.50 -3.94 20.27
CA ASP A 65 -1.31 -4.64 20.75
C ASP A 65 -0.35 -3.69 21.50
N THR A 66 -0.30 -2.41 21.11
CA THR A 66 0.66 -1.42 21.65
C THR A 66 0.05 -0.56 22.77
N PHE A 67 -1.25 -0.34 22.74
CA PHE A 67 -1.98 0.48 23.70
C PHE A 67 -3.06 -0.37 24.37
N ASP A 68 -3.43 -0.02 25.60
CA ASP A 68 -4.65 -0.55 26.24
C ASP A 68 -5.91 0.08 25.61
N PHE A 69 -5.99 -0.04 24.30
CA PHE A 69 -7.01 0.58 23.47
C PHE A 69 -7.80 -0.53 22.80
N SER A 70 -9.05 -0.70 23.22
CA SER A 70 -9.96 -1.66 22.60
C SER A 70 -10.03 -1.39 21.08
N PRO A 71 -9.71 -2.37 20.23
CA PRO A 71 -9.71 -2.15 18.79
C PRO A 71 -11.09 -1.70 18.33
N GLN A 72 -12.19 -2.13 18.95
CA GLN A 72 -13.57 -1.70 18.67
C GLN A 72 -13.78 -0.18 18.77
N LYS A 73 -12.98 0.53 19.58
CA LYS A 73 -13.09 1.99 19.75
C LYS A 73 -12.46 2.79 18.60
N LEU A 74 -11.56 2.20 17.82
CA LEU A 74 -10.94 2.90 16.68
C LEU A 74 -11.94 2.97 15.53
N LYS A 75 -12.36 4.16 15.17
CA LYS A 75 -13.23 4.44 14.03
C LYS A 75 -12.50 5.33 13.04
N LEU A 76 -13.05 5.48 11.84
CA LEU A 76 -12.48 6.33 10.80
C LEU A 76 -12.52 7.82 11.17
N ASP A 77 -13.42 8.20 12.07
CA ASP A 77 -13.59 9.55 12.62
C ASP A 77 -12.93 9.73 14.00
N THR A 78 -12.22 8.72 14.53
CA THR A 78 -11.48 8.84 15.78
C THR A 78 -10.40 9.91 15.65
N SER A 79 -10.38 10.87 16.58
CA SER A 79 -9.36 11.91 16.56
C SER A 79 -7.98 11.32 16.84
N PRO A 80 -6.93 11.68 16.08
CA PRO A 80 -5.56 11.30 16.42
C PRO A 80 -5.13 11.75 17.82
N GLU A 81 -5.79 12.77 18.39
CA GLU A 81 -5.50 13.26 19.74
C GLU A 81 -5.97 12.29 20.84
N GLU A 82 -6.96 11.43 20.56
CA GLU A 82 -7.43 10.37 21.47
C GLU A 82 -6.43 9.21 21.57
N ILE A 83 -5.68 8.97 20.49
CA ILE A 83 -4.70 7.88 20.38
C ILE A 83 -3.32 8.38 20.81
N PHE A 84 -2.96 9.58 20.37
CA PHE A 84 -1.70 10.24 20.66
C PHE A 84 -1.96 11.53 21.47
N PRO A 85 -2.19 11.40 22.79
CA PRO A 85 -2.42 12.56 23.65
C PRO A 85 -1.23 13.52 23.59
N LYS A 86 -1.46 14.81 23.88
CA LYS A 86 -0.40 15.84 23.84
C LYS A 86 0.77 15.48 24.76
N THR A 87 0.46 14.93 25.93
CA THR A 87 1.46 14.42 26.89
C THR A 87 2.26 13.28 26.27
N ASN A 88 3.58 13.41 26.23
CA ASN A 88 4.49 12.39 25.68
C ASN A 88 4.23 11.99 24.21
N ARG A 89 3.48 12.80 23.44
CA ARG A 89 3.07 12.50 22.05
C ARG A 89 4.21 11.96 21.19
N ARG A 90 5.32 12.69 21.13
CA ARG A 90 6.47 12.35 20.28
C ARG A 90 7.04 10.97 20.60
N ARG A 91 7.23 10.68 21.90
CA ARG A 91 7.76 9.40 22.36
C ARG A 91 6.83 8.25 21.99
N VAL A 92 5.53 8.42 22.25
CA VAL A 92 4.51 7.41 21.99
C VAL A 92 4.34 7.17 20.49
N TYR A 93 4.34 8.25 19.69
CA TYR A 93 4.24 8.18 18.24
C TYR A 93 5.39 7.41 17.59
N LEU A 94 6.64 7.70 18.00
CA LEU A 94 7.82 7.01 17.49
C LEU A 94 7.85 5.55 17.94
N SER A 95 7.56 5.27 19.21
CA SER A 95 7.47 3.90 19.71
C SER A 95 6.40 3.08 18.97
N PHE A 96 5.26 3.69 18.63
CA PHE A 96 4.24 3.03 17.82
C PHE A 96 4.71 2.78 16.38
N ALA A 97 5.40 3.73 15.75
CA ALA A 97 5.95 3.56 14.40
C ALA A 97 6.88 2.33 14.33
N ASP A 98 7.75 2.18 15.32
CA ASP A 98 8.69 1.07 15.44
C ASP A 98 7.95 -0.27 15.64
N THR A 99 7.01 -0.33 16.59
CA THR A 99 6.24 -1.56 16.87
C THR A 99 5.33 -1.96 15.71
N ALA A 100 4.70 -1.00 15.05
CA ALA A 100 3.81 -1.26 13.91
C ALA A 100 4.58 -1.60 12.63
N ASN A 101 5.91 -1.40 12.61
CA ASN A 101 6.76 -1.52 11.42
C ASN A 101 6.21 -0.69 10.23
N LEU A 102 5.81 0.55 10.53
CA LEU A 102 5.23 1.48 9.56
C LEU A 102 6.00 2.79 9.54
N LYS A 103 6.28 3.30 8.34
CA LYS A 103 6.74 4.67 8.17
C LYS A 103 5.55 5.62 8.35
N LEU A 104 5.47 6.25 9.52
CA LEU A 104 4.43 7.24 9.80
C LEU A 104 4.83 8.63 9.26
N PRO A 105 3.84 9.51 9.00
CA PRO A 105 4.10 10.92 8.65
C PRO A 105 4.92 11.65 9.73
N ASP A 106 5.64 12.69 9.34
CA ASP A 106 6.34 13.51 10.34
C ASP A 106 5.35 14.26 11.23
N LEU A 107 5.67 14.35 12.53
CA LEU A 107 4.92 15.17 13.46
C LEU A 107 5.18 16.66 13.14
N VAL A 108 4.19 17.31 12.54
CA VAL A 108 4.20 18.75 12.25
C VAL A 108 3.35 19.53 13.25
N LEU A 109 3.74 20.77 13.53
CA LEU A 109 2.91 21.70 14.30
C LEU A 109 1.73 22.17 13.41
N LYS A 110 0.50 22.10 13.92
CA LYS A 110 -0.72 22.54 13.20
C LYS A 110 -0.65 23.99 12.70
N SER A 111 0.17 24.82 13.34
CA SER A 111 0.48 26.18 12.90
C SER A 111 1.93 26.52 13.27
N PRO A 112 2.82 26.85 12.32
CA PRO A 112 3.98 27.65 12.65
C PRO A 112 3.46 29.00 13.17
N GLY A 113 3.95 29.47 14.31
CA GLY A 113 3.34 30.54 15.10
C GLY A 113 2.93 31.77 14.30
N ARG A 114 1.68 32.22 14.52
CA ARG A 114 1.33 33.64 14.37
C ARG A 114 1.87 34.34 15.61
N HIS A 115 3.14 34.71 15.57
CA HIS A 115 3.73 35.69 16.50
C HIS A 115 4.30 36.80 15.62
N PHE A 116 3.53 37.89 15.52
CA PHE A 116 4.04 39.24 15.24
C PHE A 116 4.39 39.88 16.58
#